data_AF-A0A5C6RXI9-F1
#
_entry.id   AF-A0A5C6RXI9-F1
#
_cell.length_a   1.000
_cell.length_b   1.000
_cell.length_c   1.000
_cell.angle_alpha   90.00
_cell.angle_beta   90.00
_cell.angle_gamma   90.00
#
_symmetry.space_group_name_H-M   'P 1'
#
loop_
_entity.id
_entity.type
_entity.pdbx_description
1 polymer ?
#
loop_
_entity_poly.entity_id
_entity_poly.type
_entity_poly.pdbx_seq_one_letter_code
_entity_poly.pdbx_strand_id
1 'polypeptide(L)' 'MEYLGLLLEFAFFGFGVYLYLFATGRIKVEQASAQKAAAFREKNGWWLRLGGLAVMAIMAINIYLHLLELMG' A
#
# COMPACT_ATOMS: atom_id res chain seq x y z
N MET A 1 7.47 -10.64 19.92
CA MET A 1 8.02 -9.67 18.96
C MET A 1 7.70 -10.08 17.53
N GLU A 2 7.81 -11.36 17.18
CA GLU A 2 7.48 -11.94 15.86
C GLU A 2 6.07 -11.56 15.36
N TYR A 3 5.02 -11.85 16.15
CA TYR A 3 3.65 -11.47 15.79
C TYR A 3 3.41 -9.96 15.63
N LEU A 4 4.19 -9.13 16.33
CA LEU A 4 4.12 -7.67 16.21
C LEU A 4 4.75 -7.20 14.89
N GLY A 5 5.85 -7.84 14.48
CA GLY A 5 6.45 -7.64 13.16
C GLY A 5 5.49 -8.02 12.04
N LEU A 6 4.90 -9.22 12.12
CA LEU A 6 3.92 -9.69 11.15
C LEU A 6 2.70 -8.75 11.05
N LEU A 7 2.18 -8.26 12.20
CA LEU A 7 1.08 -7.30 12.21
C LEU A 7 1.45 -6.00 11.47
N LEU A 8 2.64 -5.45 11.73
CA LEU A 8 3.13 -4.27 11.01
C LEU A 8 3.30 -4.54 9.52
N GLU A 9 3.77 -5.74 9.16
CA GLU A 9 3.95 -6.10 7.75
C GLU A 9 2.62 -6.10 7.00
N PHE A 10 1.58 -6.69 7.58
CA PHE A 10 0.23 -6.63 7.02
C PHE A 10 -0.31 -5.19 6.96
N ALA A 11 -0.03 -4.35 7.97
CA ALA A 11 -0.43 -2.96 7.96
C ALA A 11 0.24 -2.17 6.81
N PHE A 12 1.56 -2.36 6.60
CA PHE A 12 2.29 -1.73 5.50
C PHE A 12 1.89 -2.28 4.13
N PHE A 13 1.62 -3.59 4.03
CA PHE A 13 1.06 -4.18 2.82
C PHE A 13 -0.28 -3.54 2.48
N GLY A 14 -1.18 -3.43 3.46
CA GLY A 14 -2.47 -2.76 3.33
C GLY A 14 -2.33 -1.28 2.93
N PHE A 15 -1.32 -0.58 3.46
CA PHE A 15 -1.00 0.77 3.03
C PHE A 15 -0.55 0.84 1.56
N GLY A 16 0.28 -0.11 1.11
CA GLY A 16 0.65 -0.22 -0.31
C GLY A 16 -0.56 -0.44 -1.22
N VAL A 17 -1.49 -1.31 -0.81
CA VAL A 17 -2.78 -1.53 -1.51
C VAL A 17 -3.58 -0.23 -1.57
N TYR A 18 -3.71 0.46 -0.43
CA TYR A 18 -4.42 1.74 -0.35
C TYR A 18 -3.82 2.78 -1.31
N LEU A 19 -2.50 2.95 -1.32
CA LEU A 19 -1.82 3.89 -2.22
C LEU A 19 -2.08 3.57 -3.69
N TYR A 20 -2.01 2.29 -4.06
CA TYR A 20 -2.28 1.86 -5.44
C TYR A 20 -3.74 2.12 -5.85
N LEU A 21 -4.70 1.79 -4.98
CA LEU A 21 -6.12 2.04 -5.21
C LEU A 21 -6.43 3.54 -5.28
N PHE A 22 -5.81 4.34 -4.42
CA PHE A 22 -5.89 5.79 -4.47
C PHE A 22 -5.36 6.32 -5.79
N ALA A 23 -4.16 5.90 -6.20
CA ALA A 23 -3.51 6.34 -7.44
C ALA A 23 -4.25 5.90 -8.73
N THR A 24 -5.07 4.86 -8.64
CA THR A 24 -5.94 4.41 -9.74
C THR A 24 -7.33 5.05 -9.69
N GLY A 25 -7.60 5.92 -8.70
CA GLY A 25 -8.88 6.60 -8.57
C GLY A 25 -10.03 5.70 -8.08
N ARG A 26 -9.71 4.50 -7.57
CA ARG A 26 -10.72 3.56 -7.05
C ARG A 26 -11.21 3.91 -5.64
N ILE A 27 -10.46 4.75 -4.92
CA ILE A 27 -10.86 5.25 -3.60
C ILE A 27 -11.67 6.53 -3.74
N LYS A 28 -12.89 6.52 -3.19
CA LYS A 28 -13.74 7.71 -3.10
C LYS A 28 -13.12 8.68 -2.10
N VAL A 29 -12.94 9.91 -2.56
CA VAL A 29 -12.49 11.04 -1.74
C VAL A 29 -13.70 11.95 -1.52
N GLU A 30 -13.82 12.56 -0.36
CA GLU A 30 -14.88 13.53 -0.08
C GLU A 30 -14.93 14.64 -1.13
N GLN A 31 -16.13 15.13 -1.44
CA GLN A 31 -16.36 16.10 -2.52
C GLN A 31 -15.52 17.38 -2.36
N ALA A 32 -15.36 17.87 -1.12
CA ALA A 32 -14.54 19.05 -0.83
C ALA A 32 -13.04 18.86 -1.15
N SER A 33 -12.56 17.61 -1.16
CA SER A 33 -11.16 17.26 -1.40
C SER A 33 -10.94 16.58 -2.76
N ALA A 34 -12.01 16.29 -3.51
CA ALA A 34 -11.95 15.56 -4.76
C ALA A 34 -11.09 16.26 -5.82
N GLN A 35 -11.20 17.59 -5.93
CA GLN A 35 -10.41 18.37 -6.89
C GLN A 35 -8.90 18.35 -6.57
N LYS A 36 -8.55 18.48 -5.28
CA LYS A 36 -7.15 18.40 -4.82
C LYS A 36 -6.57 17.00 -5.04
N ALA A 37 -7.34 15.96 -4.72
CA ALA A 37 -6.92 14.58 -4.95
C ALA A 37 -6.76 14.27 -6.44
N ALA A 38 -7.63 14.80 -7.31
CA ALA A 38 -7.51 14.65 -8.76
C ALA A 38 -6.22 15.30 -9.29
N ALA A 39 -5.96 16.57 -8.94
CA ALA A 39 -4.74 17.27 -9.32
C ALA A 39 -3.47 16.57 -8.81
N PHE A 40 -3.50 16.02 -7.59
CA PHE A 40 -2.38 15.27 -7.05
C PHE A 40 -2.11 13.97 -7.82
N ARG A 41 -3.17 13.24 -8.21
CA ARG A 41 -3.07 12.02 -9.03
C ARG A 41 -2.64 12.30 -10.46
N GLU A 42 -3.03 13.42 -11.04
CA GLU A 42 -2.59 13.80 -12.38
C GLU A 42 -1.07 14.01 -12.41
N LYS A 43 -0.53 14.69 -11.40
CA LYS A 43 0.91 14.99 -11.32
C LYS A 43 1.77 13.80 -10.85
N ASN A 44 1.26 12.99 -9.92
CA ASN A 44 2.07 11.98 -9.20
C ASN A 44 1.53 10.55 -9.32
N GLY A 45 0.39 10.33 -9.98
CA GLY A 45 -0.32 9.05 -9.99
C GLY A 45 0.52 7.90 -10.53
N TRP A 46 1.38 8.15 -11.52
CA TRP A 46 2.31 7.14 -12.03
C TRP A 46 3.29 6.67 -10.95
N TRP A 47 3.95 7.60 -10.27
CA TRP A 47 4.88 7.30 -9.18
C TRP A 47 4.19 6.64 -7.99
N LEU A 48 2.97 7.05 -7.65
CA LEU A 48 2.19 6.42 -6.57
C LEU A 48 1.79 4.99 -6.92
N ARG A 49 1.48 4.69 -8.18
CA ARG A 49 1.18 3.31 -8.61
C ARG A 49 2.40 2.42 -8.49
N LEU A 50 3.54 2.88 -9.02
CA LEU A 50 4.79 2.12 -8.93
C LEU A 50 5.27 1.98 -7.49
N GLY A 51 5.20 3.05 -6.70
CA GLY A 51 5.55 3.04 -5.27
C GLY A 51 4.63 2.11 -4.48
N GLY A 52 3.32 2.16 -4.71
CA GLY A 52 2.36 1.25 -4.09
C GLY A 52 2.63 -0.22 -4.46
N LEU A 53 2.89 -0.50 -5.75
CA LEU A 53 3.26 -1.84 -6.21
C LEU A 53 4.57 -2.34 -5.60
N ALA A 54 5.59 -1.48 -5.51
CA ALA A 54 6.87 -1.83 -4.90
C ALA A 54 6.71 -2.14 -3.40
N VAL A 55 5.97 -1.30 -2.66
CA VAL A 55 5.67 -1.57 -1.25
C VAL A 55 4.91 -2.89 -1.11
N MET A 56 3.86 -3.12 -1.90
CA MET A 56 3.13 -4.39 -1.86
C MET A 56 4.04 -5.58 -2.14
N ALA A 57 4.91 -5.51 -3.16
CA ALA A 57 5.80 -6.61 -3.52
C ALA A 57 6.82 -6.92 -2.41
N ILE A 58 7.47 -5.89 -1.86
CA ILE A 58 8.43 -6.05 -0.76
C ILE A 58 7.74 -6.64 0.47
N MET A 59 6.58 -6.08 0.85
CA MET A 59 5.86 -6.55 2.02
C MET A 59 5.30 -7.97 1.82
N ALA A 60 4.88 -8.35 0.61
CA ALA A 60 4.46 -9.73 0.31
C ALA A 60 5.60 -10.74 0.52
N ILE A 61 6.81 -10.40 0.07
CA ILE A 61 7.99 -11.24 0.28
C ILE A 61 8.29 -11.33 1.78
N ASN A 62 8.28 -10.21 2.51
CA ASN A 62 8.52 -10.21 3.95
C ASN A 62 7.51 -11.09 4.70
N ILE A 63 6.21 -10.92 4.43
CA ILE A 63 5.15 -11.73 5.04
C ILE A 63 5.37 -13.21 4.73
N TYR A 64 5.69 -13.55 3.49
CA TYR A 64 5.95 -14.94 3.11
C TYR A 64 7.15 -15.54 3.88
N LEU A 65 8.26 -14.83 3.97
CA LEU A 65 9.45 -15.27 4.70
C LEU A 65 9.17 -15.40 6.20
N HIS A 66 8.46 -14.45 6.79
CA HIS A 66 8.09 -14.45 8.20
C HIS A 66 7.12 -15.61 8.52
N LEU A 67 6.20 -15.93 7.60
CA LEU A 67 5.32 -17.10 7.74
C LEU A 67 6.11 -18.41 7.65
N LEU A 68 7.09 -18.51 6.76
CA LEU A 68 7.98 -19.68 6.72
C LEU A 68 8.73 -19.82 8.05
N GLU A 69 9.32 -18.74 8.56
CA GLU A 69 10.03 -18.74 9.85
C GLU A 69 9.13 -19.18 11.02
N LEU A 70 7.86 -18.76 11.02
CA LEU A 70 6.88 -19.20 12.02
C LEU A 70 6.49 -20.68 11.89
N MET A 71 6.62 -21.28 10.71
CA MET A 71 6.29 -22.69 10.46
C MET A 71 7.48 -23.64 10.73
N GLY A 72 8.71 -23.14 10.81
CA GLY A 72 9.94 -23.91 11.06
C GLY A 72 10.66 -24.31 9.78
#